data_AF-A0A4Y9ZH47-F1
#
_entry.id   AF-A0A4Y9ZH47-F1
#
_cell.length_a   1.000
_cell.length_b   1.000
_cell.length_c   1.000
_cell.angle_alpha   90.00
_cell.angle_beta   90.00
_cell.angle_gamma   90.00
#
_symmetry.space_group_name_H-M   'P 1'
#
loop_
_entity.id
_entity.type
_entity.pdbx_description
1 polymer ?
#
loop_
_entity_poly.entity_id
_entity_poly.type
_entity_poly.pdbx_seq_one_letter_code
_entity_poly.pdbx_strand_id
1 'polypeptide(L)'
;MPTATVNDRGIQFYYEDSGPLIGSYLTVVMVHGIAFNAAIYQLMFSAAEAHGLRIVAINRRDYPGSTPMSDDDITANGSPDNESWTEFFRQRAFEIGEFLAWFAQTQDIPKFSESETGKAEGGIALVSWSAGIRSTMGLMGFADRLPENTGKALDPYFRAFCLLDCPQSLLGIEAPGLYNPFYDFSLGDERFKTFFAFIDAHYDHADIHSGDVSTLTMQPRSTSPGTLTTMMPEEKGKVITPVTSRSELLITPGPVYYAMIKRMADKSTSDIWPRCKLKVFTCENSVWETVCSPWGLEKLCKEKERDGTLGKAFEMDWIPEGNHFDTALRYMPSVIDIIVIELIKDHDSGPACDG
;
A
#
# COMPACT_ATOMS: atom_id res chain seq x y z
N MET A 1 -11.42 2.05 21.84
CA MET A 1 -10.64 2.06 20.59
C MET A 1 -10.43 3.50 20.18
N PRO A 2 -9.21 3.90 19.78
CA PRO A 2 -8.89 5.29 19.55
C PRO A 2 -9.39 5.78 18.19
N THR A 3 -9.75 7.06 18.14
CA THR A 3 -10.06 7.80 16.91
C THR A 3 -9.15 9.02 16.84
N ALA A 4 -8.61 9.30 15.66
CA ALA A 4 -7.80 10.47 15.38
C ALA A 4 -8.62 11.47 14.54
N THR A 5 -8.72 12.73 14.97
CA THR A 5 -9.30 13.79 14.12
C THR A 5 -8.21 14.29 13.19
N VAL A 6 -8.37 14.05 11.89
CA VAL A 6 -7.30 14.25 10.90
C VAL A 6 -7.38 15.61 10.21
N ASN A 7 -8.50 16.35 10.30
CA ASN A 7 -8.56 17.71 9.76
C ASN A 7 -9.59 18.60 10.45
N ASP A 8 -9.58 19.88 10.07
CA ASP A 8 -10.50 20.91 10.57
C ASP A 8 -11.96 20.68 10.17
N ARG A 9 -12.23 19.74 9.24
CA ARG A 9 -13.60 19.31 8.89
C ARG A 9 -14.15 18.28 9.88
N GLY A 10 -13.37 17.85 10.87
CA GLY A 10 -13.77 16.86 11.85
C GLY A 10 -13.78 15.42 11.32
N ILE A 11 -13.08 15.15 10.21
CA ILE A 11 -12.90 13.78 9.73
C ILE A 11 -12.09 12.99 10.76
N GLN A 12 -12.58 11.80 11.09
CA GLN A 12 -11.96 10.91 12.06
C GLN A 12 -11.58 9.58 11.41
N PHE A 13 -10.37 9.12 11.71
CA PHE A 13 -9.95 7.75 11.43
C PHE A 13 -9.95 6.95 12.73
N TYR A 14 -10.63 5.82 12.71
CA TYR A 14 -10.39 4.75 13.66
C TYR A 14 -9.03 4.10 13.35
N TYR A 15 -8.31 3.74 14.40
CA TYR A 15 -7.08 2.98 14.26
C TYR A 15 -6.88 1.99 15.42
N GLU A 16 -6.10 0.96 15.17
CA GLU A 16 -5.56 0.04 16.17
C GLU A 16 -4.05 0.28 16.26
N ASP A 17 -3.48 0.12 17.45
CA ASP A 17 -2.07 0.44 17.73
C ASP A 17 -1.49 -0.66 18.63
N SER A 18 -0.35 -1.23 18.22
CA SER A 18 0.37 -2.25 19.00
C SER A 18 1.01 -1.66 20.27
N GLY A 19 1.10 -0.34 20.38
CA GLY A 19 1.65 0.38 21.52
C GLY A 19 3.11 0.81 21.33
N PRO A 20 3.57 1.81 22.11
CA PRO A 20 4.94 2.30 22.05
C PRO A 20 5.93 1.26 22.57
N LEU A 21 7.13 1.25 22.00
CA LEU A 21 8.26 0.46 22.47
C LEU A 21 9.28 1.34 23.23
N ILE A 22 10.22 0.70 23.94
CA ILE A 22 11.34 1.40 24.59
C ILE A 22 12.45 1.63 23.57
N GLY A 23 12.96 2.86 23.50
CA GLY A 23 14.11 3.21 22.67
C GLY A 23 13.72 3.59 21.24
N SER A 24 14.61 3.33 20.29
CA SER A 24 14.39 3.62 18.87
C SER A 24 13.69 2.43 18.20
N TYR A 25 12.59 2.69 17.51
CA TYR A 25 11.75 1.71 16.83
C TYR A 25 11.12 2.32 15.59
N LEU A 26 10.83 1.49 14.59
CA LEU A 26 10.12 1.94 13.39
C LEU A 26 8.61 1.93 13.64
N THR A 27 7.94 3.02 13.33
CA THR A 27 6.46 3.04 13.29
C THR A 27 6.00 2.64 11.90
N VAL A 28 5.19 1.58 11.80
CA VAL A 28 4.64 1.10 10.54
C VAL A 28 3.14 1.37 10.53
N VAL A 29 2.70 2.26 9.66
CA VAL A 29 1.28 2.60 9.48
C VAL A 29 0.71 1.79 8.33
N MET A 30 -0.24 0.90 8.62
CA MET A 30 -0.82 -0.06 7.69
C MET A 30 -2.19 0.41 7.19
N VAL A 31 -2.38 0.41 5.87
CA VAL A 31 -3.63 0.76 5.20
C VAL A 31 -4.18 -0.43 4.43
N HIS A 32 -5.38 -0.87 4.82
CA HIS A 32 -6.02 -2.07 4.28
C HIS A 32 -6.59 -1.89 2.87
N GLY A 33 -6.76 -3.02 2.17
CA GLY A 33 -7.40 -3.11 0.87
C GLY A 33 -8.94 -3.03 0.89
N ILE A 34 -9.54 -3.33 -0.25
CA ILE A 34 -11.00 -3.36 -0.44
C ILE A 34 -11.61 -4.50 0.38
N ALA A 35 -12.77 -4.28 1.01
CA ALA A 35 -13.48 -5.26 1.85
C ALA A 35 -12.82 -5.71 3.16
N PHE A 36 -11.58 -5.35 3.42
CA PHE A 36 -10.92 -5.61 4.69
C PHE A 36 -10.86 -4.37 5.55
N ASN A 37 -10.67 -4.51 6.86
CA ASN A 37 -10.43 -3.42 7.78
C ASN A 37 -9.12 -3.63 8.56
N ALA A 38 -8.77 -2.71 9.45
CA ALA A 38 -7.58 -2.72 10.29
C ALA A 38 -7.36 -4.04 11.05
N ALA A 39 -8.43 -4.75 11.41
CA ALA A 39 -8.34 -6.00 12.17
C ALA A 39 -7.60 -7.11 11.39
N ILE A 40 -7.46 -6.97 10.06
CA ILE A 40 -6.66 -7.89 9.25
C ILE A 40 -5.21 -7.97 9.74
N TYR A 41 -4.68 -6.89 10.31
CA TYR A 41 -3.30 -6.81 10.78
C TYR A 41 -3.10 -7.27 12.23
N GLN A 42 -4.14 -7.78 12.90
CA GLN A 42 -4.05 -8.10 14.34
C GLN A 42 -2.97 -9.12 14.69
N LEU A 43 -2.72 -10.13 13.85
CA LEU A 43 -1.63 -11.08 14.16
C LEU A 43 -0.25 -10.42 14.01
N MET A 44 -0.12 -9.32 13.26
CA MET A 44 1.15 -8.57 13.17
C MET A 44 1.48 -7.91 14.51
N PHE A 45 0.48 -7.49 15.27
CA PHE A 45 0.68 -6.76 16.53
C PHE A 45 1.44 -7.63 17.54
N SER A 46 1.11 -8.92 17.60
CA SER A 46 1.77 -9.89 18.48
C SER A 46 3.25 -10.11 18.16
N ALA A 47 3.65 -9.87 16.91
CA ALA A 47 5.05 -10.02 16.47
C ALA A 47 5.82 -8.69 16.45
N ALA A 48 5.14 -7.54 16.52
CA ALA A 48 5.72 -6.22 16.27
C ALA A 48 6.89 -5.89 17.21
N GLU A 49 6.71 -6.08 18.52
CA GLU A 49 7.73 -5.76 19.53
C GLU A 49 9.04 -6.54 19.30
N ALA A 50 8.94 -7.83 18.98
CA ALA A 50 10.11 -8.68 18.73
C ALA A 50 10.97 -8.20 17.54
N HIS A 51 10.39 -7.39 16.66
CA HIS A 51 11.06 -6.83 15.48
C HIS A 51 11.36 -5.32 15.63
N GLY A 52 11.15 -4.74 16.81
CA GLY A 52 11.36 -3.31 17.04
C GLY A 52 10.39 -2.44 16.23
N LEU A 53 9.15 -2.91 16.06
CA LEU A 53 8.10 -2.20 15.35
C LEU A 53 6.97 -1.77 16.27
N ARG A 54 6.44 -0.57 16.02
CA ARG A 54 5.09 -0.16 16.45
C ARG A 54 4.18 -0.18 15.24
N ILE A 55 3.18 -1.06 15.23
CA ILE A 55 2.24 -1.18 14.12
C ILE A 55 0.98 -0.38 14.45
N VAL A 56 0.57 0.44 13.49
CA VAL A 56 -0.62 1.28 13.56
C VAL A 56 -1.49 0.96 12.35
N ALA A 57 -2.62 0.30 12.57
CA ALA A 57 -3.54 -0.10 11.50
C ALA A 57 -4.72 0.86 11.44
N ILE A 58 -4.93 1.55 10.33
CA ILE A 58 -6.01 2.54 10.19
C ILE A 58 -7.19 1.98 9.41
N ASN A 59 -8.39 2.38 9.80
CA ASN A 59 -9.58 2.23 8.95
C ASN A 59 -9.75 3.47 8.08
N ARG A 60 -9.84 3.27 6.78
CA ARG A 60 -10.16 4.35 5.83
C ARG A 60 -11.60 4.85 6.05
N ARG A 61 -11.98 5.96 5.41
CA ARG A 61 -13.38 6.42 5.43
C ARG A 61 -14.32 5.33 4.90
N ASP A 62 -15.55 5.29 5.42
CA ASP A 62 -16.55 4.23 5.22
C ASP A 62 -16.22 2.84 5.79
N TYR A 63 -15.10 2.69 6.50
CA TYR A 63 -14.82 1.50 7.30
C TYR A 63 -15.17 1.69 8.78
N PRO A 64 -15.35 0.61 9.56
CA PRO A 64 -15.90 0.69 10.91
C PRO A 64 -15.13 1.66 11.81
N GLY A 65 -15.86 2.54 12.50
CA GLY A 65 -15.29 3.52 13.44
C GLY A 65 -14.71 4.79 12.81
N SER A 66 -14.46 4.81 11.49
CA SER A 66 -14.02 6.02 10.78
C SER A 66 -15.21 6.83 10.25
N THR A 67 -14.98 8.11 9.96
CA THR A 67 -16.01 8.97 9.38
C THR A 67 -16.43 8.47 7.99
N PRO A 68 -17.74 8.32 7.72
CA PRO A 68 -18.25 7.95 6.40
C PRO A 68 -17.86 8.96 5.31
N MET A 69 -17.80 8.54 4.04
CA MET A 69 -17.70 9.47 2.91
C MET A 69 -18.97 10.33 2.79
N SER A 70 -18.83 11.60 2.44
CA SER A 70 -19.97 12.48 2.17
C SER A 70 -20.56 12.17 0.79
N ASP A 71 -21.77 12.65 0.50
CA ASP A 71 -22.35 12.52 -0.84
C ASP A 71 -21.48 13.18 -1.93
N ASP A 72 -20.80 14.27 -1.60
CA ASP A 72 -19.85 14.94 -2.50
C ASP A 72 -18.63 14.06 -2.78
N ASP A 73 -18.08 13.40 -1.74
CA ASP A 73 -16.97 12.46 -1.90
C ASP A 73 -17.38 11.30 -2.82
N ILE A 74 -18.58 10.74 -2.64
CA ILE A 74 -19.11 9.65 -3.47
C ILE A 74 -19.33 10.10 -4.91
N THR A 75 -19.87 11.31 -5.10
CA THR A 75 -20.08 11.88 -6.44
C THR A 75 -18.76 12.06 -7.16
N ALA A 76 -17.73 12.59 -6.49
CA ALA A 76 -16.40 12.74 -7.06
C ALA A 76 -15.77 11.38 -7.41
N ASN A 77 -15.95 10.37 -6.55
CA ASN A 77 -15.45 9.00 -6.71
C ASN A 77 -16.17 8.18 -7.80
N GLY A 78 -17.13 8.77 -8.53
CA GLY A 78 -17.78 8.16 -9.68
C GLY A 78 -17.83 9.08 -10.89
N SER A 79 -17.08 10.20 -10.85
CA SER A 79 -17.12 11.21 -11.89
C SER A 79 -16.54 10.67 -13.19
N PRO A 80 -17.11 11.03 -14.37
CA PRO A 80 -16.47 10.75 -15.66
C PRO A 80 -15.25 11.65 -15.92
N ASP A 81 -15.03 12.67 -15.08
CA ASP A 81 -13.99 13.67 -15.25
C ASP A 81 -12.74 13.36 -14.41
N ASN A 82 -11.56 13.49 -15.04
CA ASN A 82 -10.26 13.20 -14.43
C ASN A 82 -9.86 14.23 -13.36
N GLU A 83 -10.31 15.48 -13.47
CA GLU A 83 -10.02 16.51 -12.46
C GLU A 83 -10.72 16.17 -11.14
N SER A 84 -11.98 15.75 -11.21
CA SER A 84 -12.76 15.27 -10.07
C SER A 84 -12.09 14.09 -9.37
N TRP A 85 -11.59 13.11 -10.14
CA TRP A 85 -10.83 11.98 -9.60
C TRP A 85 -9.52 12.40 -8.95
N THR A 86 -8.79 13.31 -9.60
CA THR A 86 -7.52 13.85 -9.10
C THR A 86 -7.72 14.54 -7.76
N GLU A 87 -8.76 15.36 -7.66
CA GLU A 87 -9.12 16.06 -6.43
C GLU A 87 -9.59 15.09 -5.34
N PHE A 88 -10.40 14.08 -5.69
CA PHE A 88 -10.80 13.02 -4.76
C PHE A 88 -9.58 12.32 -4.15
N PHE A 89 -8.65 11.81 -4.96
CA PHE A 89 -7.46 11.12 -4.46
C PHE A 89 -6.53 12.03 -3.67
N ARG A 90 -6.42 13.31 -4.07
CA ARG A 90 -5.67 14.30 -3.30
C ARG A 90 -6.24 14.46 -1.90
N GLN A 91 -7.56 14.62 -1.78
CA GLN A 91 -8.21 14.76 -0.47
C GLN A 91 -8.01 13.51 0.40
N ARG A 92 -8.20 12.31 -0.14
CA ARG A 92 -7.98 11.05 0.60
C ARG A 92 -6.54 10.92 1.09
N ALA A 93 -5.57 11.25 0.23
CA ALA A 93 -4.16 11.20 0.60
C ALA A 93 -3.77 12.26 1.63
N PHE A 94 -4.38 13.44 1.59
CA PHE A 94 -4.09 14.49 2.56
C PHE A 94 -4.64 14.12 3.93
N GLU A 95 -5.83 13.51 4.00
CA GLU A 95 -6.37 12.95 5.25
C GLU A 95 -5.41 11.92 5.88
N ILE A 96 -4.76 11.09 5.04
CA ILE A 96 -3.69 10.17 5.50
C ILE A 96 -2.46 10.94 5.99
N GLY A 97 -1.96 11.90 5.22
CA GLY A 97 -0.81 12.72 5.62
C GLY A 97 -1.04 13.46 6.94
N GLU A 98 -2.24 14.00 7.13
CA GLU A 98 -2.64 14.68 8.37
C GLU A 98 -2.76 13.70 9.54
N PHE A 99 -3.26 12.48 9.31
CA PHE A 99 -3.21 11.41 10.32
C PHE A 99 -1.77 11.12 10.76
N LEU A 100 -0.85 10.93 9.80
CA LEU A 100 0.55 10.64 10.10
C LEU A 100 1.20 11.79 10.89
N ALA A 101 0.90 13.04 10.52
CA ALA A 101 1.41 14.23 11.21
C ALA A 101 0.87 14.31 12.64
N TRP A 102 -0.44 14.11 12.82
CA TRP A 102 -1.09 14.05 14.12
C TRP A 102 -0.47 12.94 14.99
N PHE A 103 -0.26 11.75 14.41
CA PHE A 103 0.31 10.62 15.14
C PHE A 103 1.74 10.93 15.60
N ALA A 104 2.58 11.44 14.70
CA ALA A 104 3.96 11.82 15.01
C ALA A 104 4.04 12.88 16.12
N GLN A 105 3.12 13.85 16.12
CA GLN A 105 3.08 14.95 17.10
C GLN A 105 2.52 14.54 18.46
N THR A 106 1.63 13.53 18.51
CA THR A 106 0.89 13.18 19.73
C THR A 106 1.38 11.91 20.40
N GLN A 107 2.10 11.04 19.69
CA GLN A 107 2.46 9.70 20.16
C GLN A 107 3.93 9.53 20.49
N ASP A 108 4.72 10.62 20.46
CA ASP A 108 6.15 10.66 20.81
C ASP A 108 6.97 9.53 20.18
N ILE A 109 6.77 9.32 18.87
CA ILE A 109 7.51 8.30 18.14
C ILE A 109 8.96 8.74 17.88
N PRO A 110 9.91 7.81 17.74
CA PRO A 110 11.28 8.12 17.34
C PRO A 110 11.32 8.77 15.96
N LYS A 111 12.06 9.87 15.85
CA LYS A 111 12.40 10.48 14.56
C LYS A 111 13.26 9.52 13.74
N PHE A 112 13.22 9.68 12.43
CA PHE A 112 14.18 9.00 11.56
C PHE A 112 15.59 9.50 11.87
N SER A 113 16.53 8.58 12.01
CA SER A 113 17.95 8.87 12.12
C SER A 113 18.77 7.75 11.47
N GLU A 114 19.95 8.09 10.98
CA GLU A 114 20.96 7.11 10.57
C GLU A 114 22.10 7.13 11.58
N SER A 115 22.51 5.95 12.04
CA SER A 115 23.69 5.81 12.89
C SER A 115 24.97 6.12 12.13
N GLU A 116 26.09 6.27 12.84
CA GLU A 116 27.43 6.41 12.24
C GLU A 116 27.81 5.22 11.33
N THR A 117 27.19 4.05 11.53
CA THR A 117 27.37 2.86 10.70
C THR A 117 26.38 2.77 9.53
N GLY A 118 25.65 3.86 9.24
CA GLY A 118 24.64 3.90 8.17
C GLY A 118 23.36 3.11 8.49
N LYS A 119 23.18 2.67 9.75
CA LYS A 119 21.99 1.91 10.13
C LYS A 119 20.82 2.88 10.35
N ALA A 120 19.76 2.72 9.56
CA ALA A 120 18.57 3.55 9.67
C ALA A 120 17.67 3.09 10.85
N GLU A 121 17.34 4.02 11.72
CA GLU A 121 16.56 3.84 12.95
C GLU A 121 15.39 4.83 13.02
N GLY A 122 14.35 4.48 13.76
CA GLY A 122 13.18 5.34 13.93
C GLY A 122 12.37 5.60 12.64
N GLY A 123 11.49 6.59 12.73
CA GLY A 123 10.68 7.09 11.62
C GLY A 123 9.33 6.39 11.43
N ILE A 124 8.68 6.74 10.31
CA ILE A 124 7.39 6.22 9.85
C ILE A 124 7.58 5.57 8.48
N ALA A 125 7.10 4.33 8.35
CA ALA A 125 6.81 3.71 7.06
C ALA A 125 5.29 3.63 6.84
N LEU A 126 4.79 4.14 5.72
CA LEU A 126 3.39 4.00 5.32
C LEU A 126 3.26 2.83 4.36
N VAL A 127 2.53 1.79 4.74
CA VAL A 127 2.35 0.57 3.95
C VAL A 127 0.91 0.48 3.46
N SER A 128 0.75 0.46 2.15
CA SER A 128 -0.56 0.37 1.49
C SER A 128 -0.72 -0.99 0.84
N TRP A 129 -1.59 -1.83 1.40
CA TRP A 129 -1.86 -3.15 0.85
C TRP A 129 -2.99 -3.09 -0.18
N SER A 130 -2.79 -3.71 -1.33
CA SER A 130 -3.84 -3.89 -2.34
C SER A 130 -4.50 -2.54 -2.70
N ALA A 131 -5.84 -2.46 -2.63
CA ALA A 131 -6.61 -1.22 -2.87
C ALA A 131 -6.39 -0.10 -1.84
N GLY A 132 -5.64 -0.33 -0.76
CA GLY A 132 -5.27 0.71 0.20
C GLY A 132 -4.52 1.88 -0.48
N ILE A 133 -3.81 1.59 -1.56
CA ILE A 133 -3.10 2.59 -2.37
C ILE A 133 -4.02 3.72 -2.88
N ARG A 134 -5.31 3.43 -3.12
CA ARG A 134 -6.29 4.43 -3.58
C ARG A 134 -6.38 5.63 -2.63
N SER A 135 -6.11 5.42 -1.35
CA SER A 135 -6.18 6.48 -0.34
C SER A 135 -4.83 7.10 -0.02
N THR A 136 -3.72 6.51 -0.46
CA THR A 136 -2.37 6.93 -0.04
C THR A 136 -1.51 7.46 -1.17
N MET A 137 -1.74 7.05 -2.43
CA MET A 137 -0.87 7.43 -3.55
C MET A 137 -0.77 8.94 -3.80
N GLY A 138 -1.84 9.69 -3.53
CA GLY A 138 -1.82 11.13 -3.65
C GLY A 138 -0.81 11.80 -2.71
N LEU A 139 -0.32 11.12 -1.67
CA LEU A 139 0.56 11.70 -0.65
C LEU A 139 1.92 12.01 -1.26
N MET A 140 2.44 11.08 -2.05
CA MET A 140 3.67 11.26 -2.82
C MET A 140 3.39 11.96 -4.16
N GLY A 141 2.28 11.63 -4.83
CA GLY A 141 1.93 12.21 -6.14
C GLY A 141 1.59 13.71 -6.09
N PHE A 142 1.16 14.24 -4.95
CA PHE A 142 0.85 15.65 -4.72
C PHE A 142 1.63 16.23 -3.53
N ALA A 143 2.82 15.70 -3.25
CA ALA A 143 3.62 16.10 -2.10
C ALA A 143 3.89 17.62 -2.07
N ASP A 144 4.07 18.24 -3.24
CA ASP A 144 4.26 19.69 -3.47
C ASP A 144 3.03 20.55 -3.14
N ARG A 145 1.87 19.91 -2.98
CA ARG A 145 0.58 20.56 -2.69
C ARG A 145 0.10 20.29 -1.27
N LEU A 146 0.81 19.48 -0.49
CA LEU A 146 0.44 19.15 0.87
C LEU A 146 0.43 20.41 1.75
N PRO A 147 -0.48 20.55 2.73
CA PRO A 147 -0.40 21.65 3.68
C PRO A 147 0.98 21.74 4.33
N GLU A 148 1.57 22.93 4.36
CA GLU A 148 2.95 23.15 4.80
C GLU A 148 3.20 22.60 6.22
N ASN A 149 2.23 22.77 7.12
CA ASN A 149 2.32 22.25 8.49
C ASN A 149 2.38 20.72 8.52
N THR A 150 1.60 20.04 7.68
CA THR A 150 1.62 18.57 7.55
C THR A 150 2.95 18.11 7.00
N GLY A 151 3.44 18.74 5.92
CA GLY A 151 4.75 18.42 5.32
C GLY A 151 5.91 18.57 6.30
N LYS A 152 5.97 19.69 7.02
CA LYS A 152 7.00 19.96 8.04
C LYS A 152 6.91 19.04 9.24
N ALA A 153 5.70 18.69 9.67
CA ALA A 153 5.51 17.75 10.77
C ALA A 153 6.02 16.34 10.42
N LEU A 154 5.88 15.93 9.16
CA LEU A 154 6.30 14.62 8.69
C LEU A 154 7.77 14.52 8.30
N ASP A 155 8.41 15.61 7.87
CA ASP A 155 9.79 15.59 7.37
C ASP A 155 10.80 14.84 8.26
N PRO A 156 10.82 15.02 9.60
CA PRO A 156 11.78 14.33 10.46
C PRO A 156 11.42 12.85 10.71
N TYR A 157 10.29 12.36 10.23
CA TYR A 157 9.81 10.99 10.48
C TYR A 157 9.69 10.16 9.21
N PHE A 158 9.28 10.75 8.09
CA PHE A 158 8.81 9.96 6.95
C PHE A 158 9.95 9.26 6.21
N ARG A 159 10.03 7.93 6.42
CA ARG A 159 11.14 7.07 6.00
C ARG A 159 10.83 6.29 4.74
N ALA A 160 9.61 5.77 4.60
CA ALA A 160 9.25 4.96 3.45
C ALA A 160 7.76 5.05 3.11
N PHE A 161 7.48 5.03 1.81
CA PHE A 161 6.17 4.82 1.24
C PHE A 161 6.18 3.47 0.53
N CYS A 162 5.39 2.53 1.00
CA CYS A 162 5.45 1.14 0.59
C CYS A 162 4.15 0.69 -0.08
N LEU A 163 4.29 0.08 -1.25
CA LEU A 163 3.22 -0.63 -1.95
C LEU A 163 3.34 -2.11 -1.63
N LEU A 164 2.34 -2.69 -0.96
CA LEU A 164 2.32 -4.10 -0.59
C LEU A 164 1.31 -4.84 -1.45
N ASP A 165 1.82 -5.73 -2.30
CA ASP A 165 1.09 -6.58 -3.23
C ASP A 165 -0.02 -5.82 -3.98
N CYS A 166 0.38 -4.68 -4.55
CA CYS A 166 -0.52 -3.75 -5.24
C CYS A 166 -0.84 -4.27 -6.64
N PRO A 167 -2.11 -4.36 -7.05
CA PRO A 167 -2.51 -4.65 -8.43
C PRO A 167 -2.09 -3.54 -9.41
N GLN A 168 -1.64 -3.91 -10.61
CA GLN A 168 -1.12 -2.96 -11.60
C GLN A 168 -2.19 -1.99 -12.12
N SER A 169 -3.45 -2.41 -12.15
CA SER A 169 -4.57 -1.56 -12.56
C SER A 169 -4.71 -0.33 -11.66
N LEU A 170 -4.41 -0.49 -10.36
CA LEU A 170 -4.40 0.60 -9.38
C LEU A 170 -3.18 1.50 -9.47
N LEU A 171 -2.21 1.17 -10.32
CA LEU A 171 -1.09 2.02 -10.71
C LEU A 171 -1.34 2.74 -12.05
N GLY A 172 -2.49 2.46 -12.69
CA GLY A 172 -2.81 2.95 -14.03
C GLY A 172 -1.95 2.34 -15.13
N ILE A 173 -1.31 1.21 -14.86
CA ILE A 173 -0.50 0.46 -15.82
C ILE A 173 -1.45 -0.38 -16.69
N GLU A 174 -1.19 -0.40 -18.00
CA GLU A 174 -2.04 -1.11 -18.96
C GLU A 174 -2.02 -2.62 -18.71
N ALA A 175 -3.22 -3.22 -18.67
CA ALA A 175 -3.35 -4.65 -18.43
C ALA A 175 -2.87 -5.47 -19.65
N PRO A 176 -2.20 -6.62 -19.43
CA PRO A 176 -1.70 -7.48 -20.49
C PRO A 176 -2.79 -8.33 -21.18
N GLY A 177 -4.08 -8.00 -21.02
CA GLY A 177 -5.20 -8.74 -21.61
C GLY A 177 -5.53 -10.09 -20.97
N LEU A 178 -4.95 -10.39 -19.79
CA LEU A 178 -5.30 -11.58 -19.01
C LEU A 178 -6.68 -11.44 -18.36
N TYR A 179 -7.36 -12.57 -18.15
CA TYR A 179 -8.68 -12.58 -17.53
C TYR A 179 -8.60 -12.11 -16.06
N ASN A 180 -9.53 -11.24 -15.67
CA ASN A 180 -9.72 -10.86 -14.29
C ASN A 180 -11.23 -10.86 -13.97
N PRO A 181 -11.69 -11.73 -13.05
CA PRO A 181 -13.11 -11.85 -12.73
C PRO A 181 -13.71 -10.58 -12.11
N PHE A 182 -12.89 -9.66 -11.58
CA PHE A 182 -13.38 -8.36 -11.10
C PHE A 182 -14.11 -7.56 -12.19
N TYR A 183 -13.62 -7.65 -13.43
CA TYR A 183 -14.17 -6.93 -14.58
C TYR A 183 -15.16 -7.78 -15.40
N ASP A 184 -15.43 -9.02 -14.97
CA ASP A 184 -16.37 -9.92 -15.64
C ASP A 184 -17.81 -9.70 -15.12
N PHE A 185 -18.47 -8.69 -15.67
CA PHE A 185 -19.87 -8.38 -15.34
C PHE A 185 -20.85 -9.48 -15.75
N SER A 186 -20.46 -10.44 -16.60
CA SER A 186 -21.33 -11.54 -17.01
C SER A 186 -21.60 -12.53 -15.87
N LEU A 187 -20.76 -12.55 -14.84
CA LEU A 187 -20.89 -13.41 -13.66
C LEU A 187 -22.04 -12.99 -12.71
N GLY A 188 -22.59 -11.78 -12.86
CA GLY A 188 -23.65 -11.28 -11.98
C GLY A 188 -23.28 -11.34 -10.50
N ASP A 189 -24.13 -11.96 -9.69
CA ASP A 189 -23.95 -12.06 -8.23
C ASP A 189 -22.73 -12.91 -7.82
N GLU A 190 -22.29 -13.84 -8.66
CA GLU A 190 -21.12 -14.68 -8.39
C GLU A 190 -19.79 -13.95 -8.60
N ARG A 191 -19.81 -12.77 -9.25
CA ARG A 191 -18.60 -12.05 -9.64
C ARG A 191 -17.63 -11.82 -8.49
N PHE A 192 -18.12 -11.28 -7.37
CA PHE A 192 -17.26 -10.98 -6.21
C PHE A 192 -16.74 -12.26 -5.56
N LYS A 193 -17.56 -13.30 -5.48
CA LYS A 193 -17.13 -14.60 -4.95
C LYS A 193 -16.03 -15.22 -5.81
N THR A 194 -16.18 -15.18 -7.14
CA THR A 194 -15.15 -15.62 -8.09
C THR A 194 -13.90 -14.76 -7.99
N PHE A 195 -14.05 -13.44 -7.84
CA PHE A 195 -12.93 -12.53 -7.64
C PHE A 195 -12.16 -12.82 -6.35
N PHE A 196 -12.84 -12.97 -5.21
CA PHE A 196 -12.19 -13.31 -3.96
C PHE A 196 -11.48 -14.67 -4.04
N ALA A 197 -12.07 -15.67 -4.69
CA ALA A 197 -11.39 -16.96 -4.90
C ALA A 197 -10.15 -16.83 -5.79
N PHE A 198 -10.19 -15.97 -6.80
CA PHE A 198 -9.07 -15.66 -7.67
C PHE A 198 -7.91 -15.00 -6.89
N ILE A 199 -8.17 -13.94 -6.12
CA ILE A 199 -7.12 -13.29 -5.32
C ILE A 199 -6.69 -14.09 -4.08
N ASP A 200 -7.50 -15.05 -3.62
CA ASP A 200 -7.16 -15.92 -2.48
C ASP A 200 -6.24 -17.09 -2.83
N ALA A 201 -6.07 -17.38 -4.11
CA ALA A 201 -5.30 -18.52 -4.56
C ALA A 201 -3.79 -18.26 -4.61
N HIS A 202 -3.02 -19.35 -4.59
CA HIS A 202 -1.59 -19.35 -4.89
C HIS A 202 -1.36 -19.70 -6.36
N TYR A 203 -0.41 -19.05 -7.00
CA TYR A 203 -0.07 -19.27 -8.41
C TYR A 203 1.40 -19.67 -8.58
N ASP A 204 1.64 -20.78 -9.26
CA ASP A 204 2.99 -21.26 -9.62
C ASP A 204 3.39 -20.71 -10.99
N HIS A 205 3.76 -19.42 -11.00
CA HIS A 205 4.30 -18.77 -12.19
C HIS A 205 5.62 -19.42 -12.62
N ALA A 206 5.85 -19.53 -13.92
CA ALA A 206 7.08 -20.12 -14.44
C ALA A 206 8.29 -19.22 -14.22
N ASP A 207 8.13 -17.90 -14.40
CA ASP A 207 9.18 -16.90 -14.17
C ASP A 207 8.60 -15.49 -13.94
N ILE A 208 8.44 -15.12 -12.66
CA ILE A 208 7.95 -13.81 -12.23
C ILE A 208 8.92 -12.65 -12.47
N HIS A 209 10.18 -12.92 -12.82
CA HIS A 209 11.20 -11.89 -13.07
C HIS A 209 11.41 -11.59 -14.55
N SER A 210 10.81 -12.39 -15.45
CA SER A 210 10.99 -12.29 -16.90
C SER A 210 10.46 -10.99 -17.52
N GLY A 211 9.47 -10.35 -16.90
CA GLY A 211 8.70 -9.28 -17.54
C GLY A 211 7.78 -9.77 -18.67
N ASP A 212 7.66 -11.10 -18.87
CA ASP A 212 6.87 -11.71 -19.93
C ASP A 212 5.62 -12.39 -19.36
N VAL A 213 4.47 -11.87 -19.77
CA VAL A 213 3.13 -12.36 -19.42
C VAL A 213 2.95 -13.85 -19.77
N SER A 214 3.65 -14.35 -20.80
CA SER A 214 3.55 -15.75 -21.22
C SER A 214 4.05 -16.75 -20.17
N THR A 215 4.84 -16.28 -19.20
CA THR A 215 5.36 -17.07 -18.08
C THR A 215 4.39 -17.12 -16.89
N LEU A 216 3.33 -16.32 -16.91
CA LEU A 216 2.33 -16.27 -15.85
C LEU A 216 1.28 -17.37 -16.06
N THR A 217 0.68 -17.82 -14.97
CA THR A 217 -0.36 -18.84 -14.97
C THR A 217 -1.66 -18.24 -14.44
N MET A 218 -2.77 -18.64 -15.05
CA MET A 218 -4.12 -18.37 -14.57
C MET A 218 -4.68 -19.53 -13.73
N GLN A 219 -3.95 -20.64 -13.67
CA GLN A 219 -4.38 -21.83 -12.96
C GLN A 219 -3.90 -21.75 -11.52
N PRO A 220 -4.81 -21.72 -10.53
CA PRO A 220 -4.42 -21.73 -9.13
C PRO A 220 -3.81 -23.08 -8.76
N ARG A 221 -2.83 -23.05 -7.86
CA ARG A 221 -2.19 -24.23 -7.27
C ARG A 221 -3.24 -25.08 -6.57
N SER A 222 -3.39 -26.33 -6.99
CA SER A 222 -4.44 -27.22 -6.45
C SER A 222 -4.22 -27.69 -5.01
N THR A 223 -2.98 -27.58 -4.51
CA THR A 223 -2.55 -28.16 -3.23
C THR A 223 -2.47 -27.15 -2.08
N SER A 224 -2.58 -25.85 -2.36
CA SER A 224 -2.56 -24.80 -1.33
C SER A 224 -3.96 -24.23 -1.15
N PRO A 225 -4.64 -24.47 -0.01
CA PRO A 225 -5.91 -23.82 0.24
C PRO A 225 -5.67 -22.32 0.43
N GLY A 226 -6.54 -21.51 -0.17
CA GLY A 226 -6.47 -20.06 -0.03
C GLY A 226 -6.59 -19.61 1.43
N THR A 227 -5.98 -18.48 1.73
CA THR A 227 -5.79 -17.96 3.08
C THR A 227 -7.12 -17.64 3.76
N LEU A 228 -8.00 -16.92 3.07
CA LEU A 228 -9.38 -16.69 3.49
C LEU A 228 -10.12 -18.00 3.63
N THR A 229 -9.92 -18.97 2.74
CA THR A 229 -10.61 -20.27 2.83
C THR A 229 -10.32 -20.98 4.16
N THR A 230 -9.10 -20.86 4.69
CA THR A 230 -8.69 -21.49 5.95
C THR A 230 -9.06 -20.74 7.24
N MET A 231 -9.49 -19.48 7.14
CA MET A 231 -9.84 -18.66 8.30
C MET A 231 -11.17 -19.06 8.94
N MET A 232 -11.24 -19.01 10.29
CA MET A 232 -12.47 -19.33 11.02
C MET A 232 -13.58 -18.30 10.71
N PRO A 233 -14.87 -18.72 10.67
CA PRO A 233 -15.97 -17.80 10.37
C PRO A 233 -16.04 -16.57 11.28
N GLU A 234 -15.70 -16.72 12.56
CA GLU A 234 -15.68 -15.60 13.52
C GLU A 234 -14.58 -14.59 13.19
N GLU A 235 -13.39 -15.07 12.81
CA GLU A 235 -12.27 -14.22 12.39
C GLU A 235 -12.60 -13.48 11.10
N LYS A 236 -13.23 -14.17 10.13
CA LYS A 236 -13.74 -13.54 8.90
C LYS A 236 -14.68 -12.39 9.19
N GLY A 237 -15.61 -12.59 10.12
CA GLY A 237 -16.57 -11.57 10.53
C GLY A 237 -15.95 -10.34 11.19
N LYS A 238 -14.72 -10.46 11.72
CA LYS A 238 -13.96 -9.34 12.30
C LYS A 238 -13.19 -8.55 11.24
N VAL A 239 -12.57 -9.24 10.29
CA VAL A 239 -11.67 -8.61 9.30
C VAL A 239 -12.36 -8.16 8.02
N ILE A 240 -13.44 -8.85 7.62
CA ILE A 240 -14.21 -8.51 6.42
C ILE A 240 -15.30 -7.52 6.81
N THR A 241 -15.24 -6.34 6.21
CA THR A 241 -16.30 -5.36 6.28
C THR A 241 -17.19 -5.52 5.06
N PRO A 242 -18.52 -5.70 5.21
CA PRO A 242 -19.44 -5.62 4.09
C PRO A 242 -19.31 -4.23 3.48
N VAL A 243 -18.56 -4.15 2.39
CA VAL A 243 -18.32 -2.88 1.73
C VAL A 243 -19.66 -2.38 1.22
N THR A 244 -20.02 -1.15 1.58
CA THR A 244 -21.12 -0.52 0.86
C THR A 244 -20.62 -0.30 -0.55
N SER A 245 -21.33 -0.82 -1.56
CA SER A 245 -21.04 -0.61 -3.00
C SER A 245 -20.97 0.88 -3.40
N ARG A 246 -21.19 1.78 -2.45
CA ARG A 246 -21.19 3.24 -2.55
C ARG A 246 -19.78 3.82 -2.69
N SER A 247 -18.80 3.38 -1.90
CA SER A 247 -17.48 4.07 -1.82
C SER A 247 -16.30 3.32 -2.44
N GLU A 248 -16.41 2.02 -2.62
CA GLU A 248 -15.42 1.23 -3.35
C GLU A 248 -15.90 1.03 -4.78
N LEU A 249 -16.02 2.15 -5.49
CA LEU A 249 -16.50 2.16 -6.87
C LEU A 249 -15.53 1.37 -7.77
N LEU A 250 -16.13 0.50 -8.59
CA LEU A 250 -15.47 -0.47 -9.47
C LEU A 250 -14.84 0.16 -10.73
N ILE A 251 -14.68 1.49 -10.72
CA ILE A 251 -14.08 2.25 -11.81
C ILE A 251 -12.68 2.63 -11.40
N THR A 252 -11.72 2.29 -12.26
CA THR A 252 -10.30 2.56 -12.11
C THR A 252 -9.95 3.65 -13.12
N PRO A 253 -9.80 4.93 -12.73
CA PRO A 253 -9.39 6.01 -13.63
C PRO A 253 -7.91 5.88 -13.96
N GLY A 254 -7.56 4.91 -14.81
CA GLY A 254 -6.18 4.53 -15.16
C GLY A 254 -5.26 5.73 -15.45
N PRO A 255 -5.66 6.71 -16.28
CA PRO A 255 -4.85 7.90 -16.54
C PRO A 255 -4.52 8.72 -15.28
N VAL A 256 -5.45 8.80 -14.32
CA VAL A 256 -5.27 9.56 -13.08
C VAL A 256 -4.31 8.82 -12.13
N TYR A 257 -4.45 7.50 -12.00
CA TYR A 257 -3.49 6.69 -11.25
C TYR A 257 -2.09 6.76 -11.83
N TYR A 258 -1.98 6.58 -13.15
CA TYR A 258 -0.70 6.63 -13.82
C TYR A 258 -0.05 8.01 -13.70
N ALA A 259 -0.82 9.10 -13.80
CA ALA A 259 -0.29 10.45 -13.59
C ALA A 259 0.28 10.64 -12.17
N MET A 260 -0.39 10.13 -11.13
CA MET A 260 0.13 10.20 -9.76
C MET A 260 1.40 9.37 -9.59
N ILE A 261 1.42 8.12 -10.06
CA ILE A 261 2.61 7.24 -10.00
C ILE A 261 3.79 7.86 -10.75
N LYS A 262 3.54 8.44 -11.94
CA LYS A 262 4.56 9.20 -12.68
C LYS A 262 5.09 10.38 -11.86
N ARG A 263 4.23 11.10 -11.14
CA ARG A 263 4.67 12.21 -10.30
C ARG A 263 5.53 11.73 -9.14
N MET A 264 5.19 10.64 -8.46
CA MET A 264 5.99 10.11 -7.34
C MET A 264 7.47 9.90 -7.70
N ALA A 265 7.73 9.38 -8.90
CA ALA A 265 9.07 9.10 -9.38
C ALA A 265 9.73 10.30 -10.09
N ASP A 266 9.06 11.44 -10.21
CA ASP A 266 9.54 12.60 -10.96
C ASP A 266 10.48 13.50 -10.12
N LYS A 267 11.45 14.14 -10.78
CA LYS A 267 12.31 15.16 -10.15
C LYS A 267 11.53 16.33 -9.56
N SER A 268 10.35 16.64 -10.08
CA SER A 268 9.52 17.75 -9.55
C SER A 268 9.04 17.54 -8.12
N THR A 269 9.05 16.31 -7.60
CA THR A 269 8.68 16.00 -6.21
C THR A 269 9.82 15.36 -5.41
N SER A 270 10.99 15.13 -5.99
CA SER A 270 12.07 14.36 -5.33
C SER A 270 12.70 15.06 -4.12
N ASP A 271 12.69 16.38 -4.12
CA ASP A 271 13.23 17.20 -3.03
C ASP A 271 12.31 17.24 -1.81
N ILE A 272 11.08 16.74 -1.94
CA ILE A 272 10.13 16.62 -0.84
C ILE A 272 10.34 15.26 -0.18
N TRP A 273 10.67 15.29 1.10
CA TRP A 273 11.09 14.11 1.86
C TRP A 273 12.19 13.33 1.12
N PRO A 274 13.37 13.92 0.91
CA PRO A 274 14.42 13.32 0.08
C PRO A 274 14.87 11.95 0.61
N ARG A 275 14.76 11.74 1.93
CA ARG A 275 15.06 10.48 2.63
C ARG A 275 13.97 9.41 2.49
N CYS A 276 12.75 9.79 2.11
CA CYS A 276 11.65 8.83 1.97
C CYS A 276 11.89 7.93 0.75
N LYS A 277 12.01 6.63 0.98
CA LYS A 277 12.13 5.59 -0.05
C LYS A 277 10.77 5.22 -0.62
N LEU A 278 10.75 4.83 -1.90
CA LEU A 278 9.58 4.23 -2.54
C LEU A 278 9.81 2.72 -2.62
N LYS A 279 9.13 1.93 -1.78
CA LYS A 279 9.29 0.46 -1.73
C LYS A 279 8.09 -0.24 -2.36
N VAL A 280 8.33 -1.36 -3.02
CA VAL A 280 7.32 -2.22 -3.62
C VAL A 280 7.60 -3.65 -3.16
N PHE A 281 6.69 -4.20 -2.36
CA PHE A 281 6.75 -5.58 -1.89
C PHE A 281 5.71 -6.40 -2.66
N THR A 282 6.14 -7.41 -3.41
CA THR A 282 5.24 -8.23 -4.25
C THR A 282 5.33 -9.70 -3.86
N CYS A 283 4.19 -10.38 -3.79
CA CYS A 283 4.15 -11.79 -3.42
C CYS A 283 4.38 -12.71 -4.62
N GLU A 284 5.30 -13.66 -4.50
CA GLU A 284 5.72 -14.54 -5.61
C GLU A 284 4.59 -15.43 -6.15
N ASN A 285 3.67 -15.86 -5.28
CA ASN A 285 2.52 -16.69 -5.64
C ASN A 285 1.21 -15.92 -5.70
N SER A 286 1.24 -14.60 -5.78
CA SER A 286 0.03 -13.79 -5.93
C SER A 286 -0.54 -13.86 -7.35
N VAL A 287 -1.67 -13.21 -7.58
CA VAL A 287 -2.29 -13.14 -8.91
C VAL A 287 -1.42 -12.35 -9.89
N TRP A 288 -1.56 -12.64 -11.19
CA TRP A 288 -0.81 -11.95 -12.25
C TRP A 288 -0.90 -10.42 -12.15
N GLU A 289 -2.02 -9.88 -11.64
CA GLU A 289 -2.23 -8.45 -11.56
C GLU A 289 -1.25 -7.76 -10.62
N THR A 290 -0.82 -8.41 -9.53
CA THR A 290 0.17 -7.84 -8.61
C THR A 290 1.59 -8.15 -9.08
N VAL A 291 1.84 -9.34 -9.64
CA VAL A 291 3.14 -9.74 -10.20
C VAL A 291 3.60 -8.82 -11.34
N CYS A 292 2.67 -8.32 -12.16
CA CYS A 292 2.99 -7.37 -13.22
C CYS A 292 3.30 -5.95 -12.73
N SER A 293 2.94 -5.58 -11.49
CA SER A 293 3.14 -4.21 -10.98
C SER A 293 4.61 -3.80 -10.96
N PRO A 294 5.54 -4.59 -10.40
CA PRO A 294 6.98 -4.33 -10.51
C PRO A 294 7.43 -4.07 -11.96
N TRP A 295 6.99 -4.87 -12.93
CA TRP A 295 7.42 -4.75 -14.33
C TRP A 295 7.06 -3.38 -14.94
N GLY A 296 5.82 -2.93 -14.71
CA GLY A 296 5.38 -1.64 -15.23
C GLY A 296 6.01 -0.45 -14.50
N LEU A 297 6.29 -0.57 -13.20
CA LEU A 297 7.04 0.43 -12.45
C LEU A 297 8.51 0.51 -12.90
N GLU A 298 9.14 -0.63 -13.20
CA GLU A 298 10.53 -0.68 -13.68
C GLU A 298 10.63 -0.03 -15.07
N LYS A 299 9.68 -0.35 -15.95
CA LYS A 299 9.56 0.30 -17.25
C LYS A 299 9.40 1.82 -17.11
N LEU A 300 8.54 2.27 -16.20
CA LEU A 300 8.36 3.70 -15.93
C LEU A 300 9.67 4.36 -15.44
N CYS A 301 10.40 3.72 -14.52
CA CYS A 301 11.68 4.24 -14.03
C CYS A 301 12.70 4.36 -15.18
N LYS A 302 12.83 3.33 -16.02
CA LYS A 302 13.72 3.33 -17.20
C LYS A 302 13.35 4.43 -18.20
N GLU A 303 12.06 4.62 -18.46
CA GLU A 303 11.56 5.71 -19.32
C GLU A 303 11.95 7.09 -18.77
N LYS A 304 11.72 7.31 -17.47
CA LYS A 304 12.07 8.57 -16.81
C LYS A 304 13.58 8.82 -16.74
N GLU A 305 14.37 7.78 -16.54
CA GLU A 305 15.82 7.85 -16.53
C GLU A 305 16.34 8.29 -17.90
N ARG A 306 15.88 7.63 -18.97
CA ARG A 306 16.18 8.01 -20.36
C ARG A 306 15.78 9.46 -20.66
N ASP A 307 14.64 9.89 -20.14
CA ASP A 307 14.12 11.24 -20.35
C ASP A 307 14.78 12.28 -19.40
N GLY A 308 15.67 11.84 -18.49
CA GLY A 308 16.36 12.70 -17.52
C GLY A 308 15.46 13.29 -16.43
N THR A 309 14.25 12.73 -16.23
CA THR A 309 13.22 13.22 -15.30
C THR A 309 13.02 12.33 -14.07
N LEU A 310 13.78 11.23 -13.94
CA LEU A 310 13.74 10.36 -12.77
C LEU A 310 14.28 11.09 -11.53
N GLY A 311 13.45 11.22 -10.50
CA GLY A 311 13.78 11.82 -9.21
C GLY A 311 13.96 10.78 -8.11
N LYS A 312 13.04 9.81 -8.02
CA LYS A 312 13.12 8.68 -7.08
C LYS A 312 12.76 7.39 -7.82
N ALA A 313 13.57 6.35 -7.66
CA ALA A 313 13.28 5.02 -8.18
C ALA A 313 12.43 4.22 -7.19
N PHE A 314 11.65 3.26 -7.71
CA PHE A 314 10.99 2.26 -6.89
C PHE A 314 11.97 1.12 -6.59
N GLU A 315 12.18 0.83 -5.31
CA GLU A 315 12.92 -0.35 -4.84
C GLU A 315 11.95 -1.53 -4.72
N MET A 316 12.27 -2.65 -5.35
CA MET A 316 11.36 -3.77 -5.52
C MET A 316 11.88 -5.03 -4.81
N ASP A 317 11.03 -5.60 -3.97
CA ASP A 317 11.33 -6.76 -3.15
C ASP A 317 10.22 -7.80 -3.31
N TRP A 318 10.62 -9.07 -3.35
CA TRP A 318 9.70 -10.20 -3.50
C TRP A 318 9.52 -10.93 -2.19
N ILE A 319 8.27 -11.28 -1.87
CA ILE A 319 7.91 -12.04 -0.66
C ILE A 319 7.78 -13.51 -1.06
N PRO A 320 8.74 -14.37 -0.65
CA PRO A 320 8.76 -15.76 -1.07
C PRO A 320 7.55 -16.52 -0.58
N GLU A 321 7.03 -17.39 -1.44
CA GLU A 321 5.88 -18.29 -1.17
C GLU A 321 4.56 -17.59 -0.78
N GLY A 322 4.52 -16.26 -0.72
CA GLY A 322 3.33 -15.50 -0.33
C GLY A 322 2.33 -15.37 -1.47
N ASN A 323 1.04 -15.33 -1.14
CA ASN A 323 -0.03 -14.85 -2.02
C ASN A 323 -0.57 -13.48 -1.56
N HIS A 324 -1.64 -13.00 -2.21
CA HIS A 324 -2.27 -11.71 -1.93
C HIS A 324 -2.68 -11.48 -0.47
N PHE A 325 -3.17 -12.52 0.21
CA PHE A 325 -3.66 -12.43 1.59
C PHE A 325 -2.67 -12.94 2.63
N ASP A 326 -1.67 -13.73 2.25
CA ASP A 326 -0.64 -14.22 3.15
C ASP A 326 0.18 -13.09 3.74
N THR A 327 0.35 -12.00 2.97
CA THR A 327 0.89 -10.72 3.44
C THR A 327 0.13 -10.12 4.61
N ALA A 328 -1.15 -10.46 4.73
CA ALA A 328 -2.08 -9.88 5.66
C ALA A 328 -2.63 -10.87 6.68
N LEU A 329 -2.31 -12.19 6.63
CA LEU A 329 -3.03 -13.20 7.43
C LEU A 329 -2.25 -14.42 7.94
N ARG A 330 -1.37 -15.07 7.15
CA ARG A 330 -0.88 -16.43 7.50
C ARG A 330 0.63 -16.56 7.64
N TYR A 331 1.40 -15.81 6.85
CA TYR A 331 2.86 -15.82 6.91
C TYR A 331 3.42 -14.48 7.42
N MET A 332 2.66 -13.80 8.29
CA MET A 332 3.04 -12.49 8.81
C MET A 332 4.44 -12.42 9.44
N PRO A 333 4.99 -13.45 10.11
CA PRO A 333 6.38 -13.39 10.56
C PRO A 333 7.34 -13.16 9.39
N SER A 334 7.19 -13.86 8.26
CA SER A 334 8.09 -13.65 7.10
C SER A 334 7.85 -12.31 6.40
N VAL A 335 6.61 -11.81 6.39
CA VAL A 335 6.29 -10.50 5.80
C VAL A 335 6.81 -9.36 6.67
N ILE A 336 6.66 -9.47 7.99
CA ILE A 336 7.28 -8.57 8.96
C ILE A 336 8.79 -8.67 8.86
N ASP A 337 9.36 -9.87 8.80
CA ASP A 337 10.79 -10.08 8.62
C ASP A 337 11.27 -9.36 7.36
N ILE A 338 10.59 -9.51 6.23
CA ILE A 338 10.97 -8.84 4.97
C ILE A 338 10.79 -7.33 5.07
N ILE A 339 9.66 -6.84 5.57
CA ILE A 339 9.43 -5.40 5.77
C ILE A 339 10.49 -4.82 6.71
N VAL A 340 10.84 -5.51 7.78
CA VAL A 340 11.87 -5.11 8.75
C VAL A 340 13.24 -5.17 8.12
N ILE A 341 13.58 -6.28 7.47
CA ILE A 341 14.86 -6.48 6.77
C ILE A 341 15.03 -5.39 5.73
N GLU A 342 14.05 -5.15 4.87
CA GLU A 342 14.17 -4.22 3.74
C GLU A 342 13.98 -2.76 4.12
N LEU A 343 13.28 -2.46 5.21
CA LEU A 343 13.19 -1.10 5.72
C LEU A 343 14.36 -0.75 6.64
N ILE A 344 14.94 -1.71 7.38
CA ILE A 344 16.02 -1.50 8.37
C ILE A 344 17.41 -1.79 7.81
N LYS A 345 17.57 -2.80 6.94
CA LYS A 345 18.82 -3.03 6.22
C LYS A 345 18.83 -2.13 4.99
N ASP A 346 19.56 -1.05 5.08
CA ASP A 346 20.09 -0.45 3.87
C ASP A 346 21.14 -1.43 3.32
N HIS A 347 20.86 -1.95 2.12
CA HIS A 347 21.88 -2.66 1.35
C HIS A 347 23.12 -1.77 1.28
N ASP A 348 24.28 -2.32 1.65
CA ASP A 348 25.59 -1.88 1.19
C ASP A 348 25.64 -1.98 -0.35
N SER A 349 24.87 -1.15 -1.05
CA SER A 349 25.07 -0.92 -2.48
C SER A 349 26.23 0.06 -2.59
N GLY A 350 27.43 -0.47 -2.38
CA GLY A 350 28.62 0.13 -2.96
C GLY A 350 28.41 0.30 -4.47
N PRO A 351 29.08 1.28 -5.11
CA PRO A 351 28.88 1.54 -6.53
C PRO A 351 29.12 0.27 -7.33
N ALA A 352 28.10 -0.15 -8.10
CA ALA A 352 28.26 -1.22 -9.07
C ALA A 352 29.38 -0.82 -10.02
N CYS A 353 30.45 -1.63 -10.01
CA CYS A 353 31.63 -1.43 -10.82
C CYS A 353 31.29 -1.29 -12.31
N ASP A 354 31.96 -0.33 -12.95
CA ASP A 354 32.24 -0.38 -14.37
C ASP A 354 32.77 -1.77 -14.77
N GLY A 355 32.14 -2.36 -15.78
CA GLY A 355 32.55 -3.60 -16.43
C GLY A 355 32.12 -3.60 -17.89
#